data_AF-A0ABD1ZXY9-F1
#
_entry.id   AF-A0ABD1ZXY9-F1
#
_cell.length_a   1.000
_cell.length_b   1.000
_cell.length_c   1.000
_cell.angle_alpha   90.00
_cell.angle_beta   90.00
_cell.angle_gamma   90.00
#
_symmetry.space_group_name_H-M   'P 1'
#
loop_
_entity.id
_entity.type
_entity.pdbx_description
1 polymer ?
#
loop_
_entity_poly.entity_id
_entity_poly.type
_entity_poly.pdbx_seq_one_letter_code
_entity_poly.pdbx_strand_id
1 'polypeptide(L)'
;MEMTMMIFKWRRALSWEGIATANLYFSQLHKSSYHLKRTIRPYYIALISNFNAINEFSLATSTFDMSSAAWLVIFIYEENGTDHCHNPPGNIFHLRFNTEMMVRCGTENILREWYSIDTNQIEIMDVATWSLEKGITKMILHFFY
;
A
#
# COMPACT_ATOMS: atom_id res chain seq x y z
N MET A 1 4.45 -18.31 -7.47
CA MET A 1 5.65 -18.17 -6.61
C MET A 1 5.17 -18.02 -5.17
N GLU A 2 5.69 -18.82 -4.23
CA GLU A 2 5.48 -18.72 -2.77
C GLU A 2 5.51 -17.25 -2.28
N MET A 3 4.41 -16.60 -1.85
CA MET A 3 4.44 -15.19 -1.38
C MET A 3 5.52 -14.98 -0.30
N THR A 4 5.65 -15.94 0.60
CA THR A 4 6.68 -16.00 1.63
C THR A 4 8.10 -15.92 1.04
N MET A 5 8.37 -16.64 -0.05
CA MET A 5 9.67 -16.62 -0.72
C MET A 5 9.96 -15.25 -1.35
N MET A 6 8.94 -14.58 -1.90
CA MET A 6 9.08 -13.21 -2.43
C MET A 6 9.47 -12.23 -1.33
N ILE A 7 8.76 -12.26 -0.20
CA ILE A 7 9.03 -11.40 0.96
C ILE A 7 10.46 -11.63 1.49
N PHE A 8 10.92 -12.89 1.59
CA PHE A 8 12.29 -13.18 2.01
C PHE A 8 13.35 -12.63 1.05
N LYS A 9 13.12 -12.72 -0.27
CA LYS A 9 14.02 -12.13 -1.28
C LYS A 9 14.07 -10.61 -1.16
N TRP A 10 12.92 -9.95 -1.02
CA TRP A 10 12.84 -8.49 -0.87
C TRP A 10 13.53 -8.02 0.39
N ARG A 11 13.29 -8.69 1.52
CA ARG A 11 13.97 -8.39 2.78
C ARG A 11 15.48 -8.48 2.66
N ARG A 12 15.99 -9.52 1.98
CA ARG A 12 17.43 -9.69 1.73
C ARG A 12 17.99 -8.56 0.86
N ALA A 13 17.30 -8.21 -0.22
CA ALA A 13 17.70 -7.12 -1.11
C ALA A 13 17.73 -5.77 -0.36
N LEU A 14 16.67 -5.44 0.39
CA LEU A 14 16.60 -4.22 1.20
C LEU A 14 17.69 -4.17 2.28
N SER A 15 18.00 -5.31 2.89
CA SER A 15 19.10 -5.41 3.86
C SER A 15 20.47 -5.16 3.23
N TRP A 16 20.69 -5.55 1.97
CA TRP A 16 21.93 -5.24 1.26
C TRP A 16 22.10 -3.75 0.98
N GLU A 17 20.99 -3.03 0.82
CA GLU A 17 20.94 -1.57 0.72
C GLU A 17 20.94 -0.86 2.09
N GLY A 18 21.12 -1.60 3.20
CA GLY A 18 21.16 -1.04 4.56
C GLY A 18 19.80 -0.64 5.13
N ILE A 19 18.69 -1.05 4.50
CA ILE A 19 17.33 -0.74 4.94
C ILE A 19 16.85 -1.79 5.93
N ALA A 20 16.65 -1.38 7.18
CA ALA A 20 16.11 -2.24 8.23
C ALA A 20 14.64 -2.59 7.96
N THR A 21 14.35 -3.89 7.85
CA THR A 21 13.04 -4.39 7.45
C THR A 21 12.56 -5.52 8.35
N ALA A 22 11.26 -5.50 8.65
CA ALA A 22 10.56 -6.52 9.41
C ALA A 22 9.30 -6.96 8.67
N ASN A 23 9.01 -8.26 8.71
CA ASN A 23 7.80 -8.83 8.11
C ASN A 23 6.73 -8.90 9.19
N LEU A 24 5.51 -8.49 8.85
CA LEU A 24 4.37 -8.45 9.75
C LEU A 24 3.14 -9.00 9.04
N TYR A 25 2.32 -9.76 9.76
CA TYR A 25 0.97 -10.07 9.33
C TYR A 25 0.06 -8.87 9.61
N PHE A 26 -1.05 -8.72 8.86
CA PHE A 26 -2.00 -7.62 9.07
C PHE A 26 -2.57 -7.61 10.49
N SER A 27 -2.83 -8.79 11.07
CA SER A 27 -3.24 -8.94 12.48
C SER A 27 -2.24 -8.40 13.50
N GLN A 28 -0.99 -8.19 13.10
CA GLN A 28 0.09 -7.67 13.94
C GLN A 28 0.37 -6.18 13.70
N LEU A 29 -0.38 -5.51 12.82
CA LEU A 29 -0.14 -4.11 12.46
C LEU A 29 -0.12 -3.17 13.68
N HIS A 30 -0.96 -3.42 14.69
CA HIS A 30 -0.93 -2.61 15.91
C HIS A 30 0.35 -2.76 16.72
N LYS A 31 1.06 -3.89 16.62
CA LYS A 31 2.31 -4.09 17.35
C LYS A 31 3.41 -3.19 16.79
N SER A 32 3.37 -2.84 15.50
CA SER A 32 4.34 -1.91 14.92
C SER A 32 4.07 -0.44 15.29
N SER A 33 2.89 -0.12 15.84
CA SER A 33 2.59 1.23 16.36
C SER A 33 3.54 1.68 17.48
N TYR A 34 4.21 0.74 18.16
CA TYR A 34 5.27 1.06 19.11
C TYR A 34 6.40 1.88 18.49
N HIS A 35 6.72 1.64 17.21
CA HIS A 35 7.75 2.38 16.48
C HIS A 35 7.29 3.79 16.09
N LEU A 36 5.98 4.01 15.89
CA LEU A 36 5.42 5.34 15.62
C LEU A 36 5.69 6.32 16.77
N LYS A 37 5.69 5.82 18.01
CA LYS A 37 5.95 6.63 19.21
C LYS A 37 7.44 7.02 19.38
N ARG A 38 8.33 6.50 18.53
CA ARG A 38 9.80 6.65 18.64
C ARG A 38 10.41 7.47 17.49
N THR A 39 9.62 8.41 16.95
CA THR A 39 10.08 9.54 16.11
C THR A 39 10.46 9.23 14.66
N ILE A 40 10.39 7.97 14.21
CA ILE A 40 10.64 7.61 12.80
C ILE A 40 9.31 7.22 12.15
N ARG A 41 8.92 7.96 11.09
CA ARG A 41 7.76 7.62 10.26
C ARG A 41 8.08 6.34 9.46
N PRO A 42 7.35 5.23 9.66
CA PRO A 42 7.63 3.98 8.97
C PRO A 42 7.06 4.01 7.55
N TYR A 43 7.69 3.21 6.69
CA TYR A 43 7.19 2.87 5.36
C TYR A 43 6.67 1.44 5.39
N TYR A 44 5.40 1.26 5.05
CA TYR A 44 4.78 -0.06 4.97
C TYR A 44 4.59 -0.48 3.52
N ILE A 45 4.89 -1.75 3.25
CA ILE A 45 4.57 -2.40 2.00
C ILE A 45 3.53 -3.48 2.30
N ALA A 46 2.29 -3.27 1.85
CA ALA A 46 1.20 -4.23 2.01
C ALA A 46 1.03 -5.03 0.71
N LEU A 47 1.01 -6.36 0.82
CA LEU A 47 0.80 -7.26 -0.31
C LEU A 47 -0.60 -7.85 -0.21
N ILE A 48 -1.46 -7.53 -1.18
CA ILE A 48 -2.82 -8.04 -1.26
C ILE A 48 -2.84 -9.15 -2.31
N SER A 49 -3.13 -10.37 -1.90
CA SER A 49 -3.00 -11.56 -2.77
C SER A 49 -4.30 -12.26 -3.11
N ASN A 50 -5.40 -11.82 -2.52
CA ASN A 50 -6.74 -12.33 -2.74
C ASN A 50 -7.73 -11.46 -1.96
N PHE A 51 -9.01 -11.74 -2.15
CA PHE A 51 -10.10 -11.08 -1.43
C PHE A 51 -10.00 -11.21 0.10
N ASN A 52 -9.54 -12.34 0.64
CA ASN A 52 -9.36 -12.49 2.09
C ASN A 52 -8.30 -11.53 2.63
N ALA A 53 -7.21 -11.31 1.88
CA ALA A 53 -6.18 -10.33 2.23
C ALA A 53 -6.72 -8.90 2.24
N ILE A 54 -7.65 -8.54 1.35
CA ILE A 54 -8.37 -7.26 1.41
C ILE A 54 -9.10 -7.14 2.74
N ASN A 55 -9.91 -8.15 3.09
CA ASN A 55 -10.72 -8.11 4.32
C ASN A 55 -9.84 -8.04 5.57
N GLU A 56 -8.77 -8.83 5.64
CA GLU A 56 -7.83 -8.80 6.75
C GLU A 56 -7.13 -7.43 6.87
N PHE A 57 -6.74 -6.84 5.75
CA PHE A 57 -6.12 -5.51 5.75
C PHE A 57 -7.12 -4.42 6.12
N SER A 58 -8.35 -4.47 5.58
CA SER A 58 -9.45 -3.58 5.96
C SER A 58 -9.74 -3.63 7.46
N LEU A 59 -9.85 -4.84 8.03
CA LEU A 59 -10.05 -5.02 9.47
C LEU A 59 -8.87 -4.47 10.28
N ALA A 60 -7.63 -4.74 9.88
CA ALA A 60 -6.45 -4.22 10.57
C ALA A 60 -6.36 -2.68 10.52
N THR A 61 -6.74 -2.08 9.39
CA THR A 61 -6.70 -0.62 9.20
C THR A 61 -7.84 0.11 9.90
N SER A 62 -8.97 -0.55 10.15
CA SER A 62 -10.15 0.05 10.81
C SER A 62 -9.87 0.72 12.16
N THR A 63 -8.86 0.24 12.89
CA THR A 63 -8.46 0.80 14.19
C THR A 63 -7.05 1.40 14.16
N PHE A 64 -6.35 1.32 13.03
CA PHE A 64 -5.00 1.86 12.86
C PHE A 64 -5.06 3.25 12.24
N ASP A 65 -4.25 4.18 12.75
CA ASP A 65 -4.14 5.51 12.13
C ASP A 65 -3.25 5.46 10.89
N MET A 66 -3.87 5.28 9.72
CA MET A 66 -3.17 5.19 8.45
C MET A 66 -2.34 6.44 8.12
N SER A 67 -2.72 7.62 8.62
CA SER A 67 -1.99 8.88 8.39
C SER A 67 -0.61 8.90 9.08
N SER A 68 -0.38 8.02 10.05
CA SER A 68 0.88 7.96 10.82
C SER A 68 2.07 7.37 10.05
N ALA A 69 1.85 6.85 8.85
CA ALA A 69 2.85 6.18 8.03
C ALA A 69 2.67 6.50 6.54
N ALA A 70 3.63 6.08 5.72
CA ALA A 70 3.49 6.06 4.27
C ALA A 70 3.32 4.61 3.79
N TRP A 71 2.44 4.41 2.81
CA TRP A 71 1.99 3.10 2.38
C TRP A 71 2.23 2.85 0.90
N LEU A 72 2.77 1.68 0.60
CA LEU A 72 2.75 1.09 -0.73
C LEU A 72 1.92 -0.19 -0.68
N VAL A 73 0.75 -0.19 -1.31
CA VAL A 73 -0.12 -1.36 -1.41
C VAL A 73 0.03 -1.98 -2.80
N ILE A 74 0.35 -3.26 -2.86
CA ILE A 74 0.56 -3.98 -4.12
C ILE A 74 -0.44 -5.13 -4.19
N PHE A 75 -1.37 -5.03 -5.14
CA PHE A 75 -2.28 -6.11 -5.48
C PHE A 75 -1.55 -7.07 -6.42
N ILE A 76 -1.27 -8.28 -5.94
CA ILE A 76 -0.50 -9.30 -6.68
C ILE A 76 -1.36 -10.40 -7.29
N TYR A 77 -2.69 -10.29 -7.16
CA TYR A 77 -3.63 -11.26 -7.72
C TYR A 77 -4.45 -10.60 -8.82
N GLU A 78 -4.74 -11.38 -9.86
CA GLU A 78 -5.65 -10.98 -10.93
C GLU A 78 -7.07 -11.34 -10.47
N GLU A 79 -7.93 -10.33 -10.38
CA GLU A 79 -9.33 -10.52 -9.98
C GLU A 79 -10.17 -11.05 -11.14
N ASN A 80 -10.87 -12.16 -10.89
CA ASN A 80 -12.01 -12.59 -11.70
C ASN A 80 -13.30 -12.07 -11.05
N GLY A 81 -13.55 -10.77 -11.11
CA GLY A 81 -14.71 -10.16 -10.43
C GLY A 81 -14.65 -8.65 -10.30
N THR A 82 -15.21 -8.12 -9.21
CA THR A 82 -15.17 -6.70 -8.88
C THR A 82 -13.74 -6.25 -8.68
N ASP A 83 -13.32 -5.23 -9.42
CA ASP A 83 -11.97 -4.68 -9.39
C ASP A 83 -11.78 -3.74 -8.19
N HIS A 84 -11.31 -4.30 -7.07
CA HIS A 84 -11.10 -3.54 -5.83
C HIS A 84 -9.87 -2.63 -5.90
N CYS A 85 -9.01 -2.79 -6.92
CA CYS A 85 -7.81 -1.99 -7.05
C CYS A 85 -8.02 -0.72 -7.89
N HIS A 86 -8.88 -0.78 -8.90
CA HIS A 86 -9.23 0.39 -9.71
C HIS A 86 -10.50 1.09 -9.24
N ASN A 87 -11.44 0.34 -8.67
CA ASN A 87 -12.73 0.86 -8.23
C ASN A 87 -13.19 0.24 -6.90
N PRO A 88 -12.46 0.50 -5.79
CA PRO A 88 -12.84 -0.01 -4.48
C PRO A 88 -14.21 0.54 -4.04
N PRO A 89 -15.02 -0.27 -3.33
CA PRO A 89 -16.27 0.18 -2.77
C PRO A 89 -16.03 1.13 -1.59
N GLY A 90 -15.98 2.43 -1.86
CA GLY A 90 -15.74 3.47 -0.86
C GLY A 90 -14.35 3.39 -0.24
N ASN A 91 -14.23 3.75 1.03
CA ASN A 91 -12.97 3.80 1.76
C ASN A 91 -12.63 2.47 2.47
N ILE A 92 -12.35 1.43 1.68
CA ILE A 92 -12.14 0.06 2.19
C ILE A 92 -10.97 -0.09 3.17
N PHE A 93 -9.97 0.80 3.13
CA PHE A 93 -8.79 0.76 4.00
C PHE A 93 -8.78 1.86 5.05
N HIS A 94 -9.94 2.48 5.31
CA HIS A 94 -10.12 3.45 6.39
C HIS A 94 -9.08 4.59 6.33
N LEU A 95 -8.76 5.04 5.12
CA LEU A 95 -7.85 6.15 4.88
C LEU A 95 -8.40 7.40 5.57
N ARG A 96 -7.52 8.13 6.24
CA ARG A 96 -7.83 9.44 6.81
C ARG A 96 -7.27 10.54 5.92
N PHE A 97 -7.75 11.76 6.14
CA PHE A 97 -7.09 12.95 5.62
C PHE A 97 -5.58 12.92 5.93
N ASN A 98 -4.74 13.31 4.97
CA ASN A 98 -3.27 13.21 5.01
C ASN A 98 -2.67 11.80 5.01
N THR A 99 -3.43 10.75 4.67
CA THR A 99 -2.84 9.43 4.44
C THR A 99 -2.06 9.42 3.13
N GLU A 100 -0.78 9.07 3.18
CA GLU A 100 0.04 8.86 1.99
C GLU A 100 -0.03 7.39 1.59
N MET A 101 -0.83 7.09 0.56
CA MET A 101 -0.97 5.73 0.04
C MET A 101 -0.76 5.69 -1.47
N MET A 102 0.24 4.93 -1.89
CA MET A 102 0.42 4.51 -3.28
C MET A 102 -0.05 3.09 -3.47
N VAL A 103 -0.74 2.84 -4.58
CA VAL A 103 -1.31 1.54 -4.94
C VAL A 103 -0.82 1.11 -6.31
N ARG A 104 -0.44 -0.15 -6.43
CA ARG A 104 -0.15 -0.82 -7.70
C ARG A 104 -1.14 -1.96 -7.91
N CYS A 105 -1.78 -1.98 -9.09
CA CYS A 105 -2.77 -2.98 -9.46
C CYS A 105 -2.17 -4.05 -10.37
N GLY A 106 -2.14 -5.30 -9.90
CA GLY A 106 -1.74 -6.45 -10.69
C GLY A 106 -0.37 -6.28 -11.36
N THR A 107 -0.33 -6.56 -12.66
CA THR A 107 0.87 -6.46 -13.49
C THR A 107 1.07 -5.07 -14.11
N GLU A 108 0.18 -4.11 -13.82
CA GLU A 108 0.28 -2.78 -14.38
C GLU A 108 1.54 -2.06 -13.91
N ASN A 109 2.04 -1.20 -14.77
CA ASN A 109 3.20 -0.37 -14.49
C ASN A 109 2.78 1.03 -14.04
N ILE A 110 1.56 1.20 -13.52
CA ILE A 110 1.04 2.48 -13.03
C ILE A 110 1.01 2.43 -11.50
N LEU A 111 1.53 3.48 -10.88
CA LEU A 111 1.36 3.77 -9.47
C LEU A 111 0.27 4.82 -9.32
N ARG A 112 -0.69 4.52 -8.47
CA ARG A 112 -1.84 5.38 -8.19
C ARG A 112 -1.76 5.91 -6.78
N GLU A 113 -2.09 7.17 -6.57
CA GLU A 113 -2.36 7.69 -5.24
C GLU A 113 -3.82 7.41 -4.89
N TRP A 114 -4.03 6.81 -3.72
CA TRP A 114 -5.36 6.71 -3.10
C TRP A 114 -5.40 7.72 -1.96
N TYR A 115 -6.34 8.66 -2.01
CA TYR A 115 -6.50 9.65 -0.96
C TYR A 115 -7.95 9.74 -0.50
N SER A 116 -8.16 9.99 0.79
CA SER A 116 -9.49 10.14 1.38
C SER A 116 -10.00 11.56 1.15
N ILE A 117 -11.19 11.67 0.56
CA ILE A 117 -11.95 12.92 0.49
C ILE A 117 -12.72 13.11 1.81
N ASP A 118 -13.33 12.02 2.28
CA ASP A 118 -14.02 11.93 3.56
C ASP A 118 -13.84 10.53 4.16
N THR A 119 -14.55 10.24 5.26
CA THR A 119 -14.42 8.94 5.95
C THR A 119 -14.86 7.75 5.10
N ASN A 120 -15.70 7.95 4.08
CA ASN A 120 -16.38 6.91 3.33
C ASN A 120 -15.95 6.83 1.85
N GLN A 121 -15.34 7.88 1.33
CA GLN A 121 -14.97 8.01 -0.08
C GLN A 121 -13.47 8.26 -0.24
N ILE A 122 -12.94 7.67 -1.30
CA ILE A 122 -11.57 7.91 -1.74
C ILE A 122 -11.59 8.39 -3.18
N GLU A 123 -10.56 9.12 -3.55
CA GLU A 123 -10.22 9.41 -4.94
C GLU A 123 -8.91 8.72 -5.32
N ILE A 124 -8.82 8.37 -6.60
CA ILE A 124 -7.70 7.61 -7.16
C ILE A 124 -7.12 8.41 -8.32
N MET A 125 -5.80 8.63 -8.29
CA MET A 125 -5.09 9.39 -9.32
C MET A 125 -3.83 8.65 -9.76
N ASP A 126 -3.60 8.53 -11.07
CA ASP A 126 -2.38 7.92 -11.62
C ASP A 126 -1.18 8.87 -11.48
N VAL A 127 -0.22 8.59 -10.60
CA VAL A 127 0.85 9.56 -10.27
C VAL A 127 2.20 9.26 -10.90
N ALA A 128 2.48 8.00 -11.22
CA ALA A 128 3.76 7.61 -11.78
C ALA A 128 3.66 6.31 -12.58
N THR A 129 4.65 6.07 -13.42
CA THR A 129 4.92 4.75 -13.97
C THR A 129 6.02 4.07 -13.16
N TRP A 130 5.94 2.75 -12.99
CA TRP A 130 6.97 1.94 -12.35
C TRP A 130 7.39 0.81 -13.28
N SER A 131 8.63 0.85 -13.74
CA SER A 131 9.25 -0.18 -14.57
C SER A 131 10.55 -0.69 -13.97
N LEU A 132 10.96 -1.90 -14.36
CA LEU A 132 12.24 -2.48 -13.91
C LEU A 132 13.45 -1.72 -14.48
N GLU A 133 13.34 -1.20 -15.69
CA GLU A 133 14.45 -0.53 -16.39
C GLU A 133 14.67 0.91 -15.89
N LYS A 134 13.58 1.67 -15.70
CA LYS A 134 13.65 3.11 -15.42
C LYS A 134 13.26 3.46 -13.98
N GLY A 135 12.90 2.48 -13.17
CA GLY A 135 12.38 2.70 -11.82
C GLY A 135 11.04 3.45 -11.86
N ILE A 136 10.84 4.36 -10.91
CA ILE A 136 9.63 5.19 -10.81
C ILE A 136 9.85 6.46 -11.63
N THR A 137 8.99 6.70 -12.62
CA THR A 137 8.97 7.91 -13.44
C THR A 137 7.65 8.64 -13.24
N LYS A 138 7.70 9.85 -12.67
CA LYS A 138 6.52 10.66 -12.38
C LYS A 138 5.73 10.96 -13.65
N MET A 139 4.41 10.79 -13.59
CA MET A 139 3.52 11.32 -14.62
C MET A 139 3.35 12.82 -14.36
N ILE A 140 3.60 13.65 -15.37
CA ILE A 140 3.31 15.08 -15.26
C ILE A 140 1.78 15.22 -15.30
N LEU A 141 1.16 15.36 -14.13
CA LEU A 141 -0.24 15.74 -14.03
C LEU A 141 -0.34 17.23 -13.67
N HIS A 142 -1.10 17.96 -14.49
CA HIS A 142 -1.56 19.30 -14.17
C HIS A 142 -2.56 19.20 -13.00
N PHE A 143 -2.18 19.73 -11.84
CA PHE A 143 -3.12 19.95 -10.75
C PHE A 143 -4.08 21.06 -11.15
N PHE A 144 -5.39 20.79 -11.14
CA PHE A 144 -6.40 21.84 -10.99
C PHE A 144 -6.79 21.86 -9.52
N TYR A 145 -6.46 22.96 -8.85
CA TYR A 145 -6.94 23.32 -7.52
C TYR A 145 -8.42 23.72 -7.56
#